data_AF-A0A258CSY4-F1
#
_entry.id   AF-A0A258CSY4-F1
#
_cell.length_a   1.000
_cell.length_b   1.000
_cell.length_c   1.000
_cell.angle_alpha   90.00
_cell.angle_beta   90.00
_cell.angle_gamma   90.00
#
_symmetry.space_group_name_H-M   'P 1'
#
loop_
_entity.id
_entity.type
_entity.pdbx_description
1 polymer ?
#
loop_
_entity_poly.entity_id
_entity_poly.type
_entity_poly.pdbx_seq_one_letter_code
_entity_poly.pdbx_strand_id
1 'polypeptide(L)' 'MAESAYREQAGETIAAASAMLLLQLAASQAEIGPFARRGRETPQMAAGLYRRTARLLAATGRRP' A
#
# COMPACT_ATOMS: atom_id res chain seq x y z
N MET A 1 -16.79 29.40 28.69
CA MET A 1 -15.66 29.72 27.79
C MET A 1 -14.62 28.59 27.74
N ALA A 2 -14.17 28.02 28.86
CA ALA A 2 -13.18 26.93 28.86
C ALA A 2 -13.62 25.64 28.15
N GLU A 3 -14.91 25.29 28.22
CA GLU A 3 -15.45 24.06 27.62
C GLU A 3 -15.51 24.09 26.08
N SER A 4 -15.67 25.29 25.50
CA SER A 4 -15.64 25.50 24.05
C SER A 4 -14.23 25.31 23.48
N ALA A 5 -13.22 25.87 24.15
CA ALA A 5 -11.81 25.69 23.77
C ALA A 5 -11.37 24.22 23.86
N TYR A 6 -11.87 23.47 24.85
CA TYR A 6 -11.58 22.04 24.97
C TYR A 6 -12.17 21.23 23.81
N ARG A 7 -13.38 21.56 23.35
CA ARG A 7 -14.00 20.92 22.18
C ARG A 7 -13.27 21.24 20.88
N GLU A 8 -12.83 22.48 20.70
CA GLU A 8 -12.05 22.89 19.52
C GLU A 8 -10.71 22.15 19.47
N GLN A 9 -9.98 22.09 20.59
CA GLN A 9 -8.71 21.34 20.70
C GLN A 9 -8.89 19.84 20.41
N ALA A 10 -9.98 19.24 20.91
CA ALA A 10 -10.30 17.84 20.64
C ALA A 10 -10.63 17.61 19.15
N GLY A 11 -11.38 18.53 18.53
CA GLY A 11 -11.69 18.49 17.10
C GLY A 11 -10.45 18.61 16.21
N GLU A 12 -9.54 19.52 16.55
CA GLU A 12 -8.24 19.67 15.85
C GLU A 12 -7.39 18.41 15.95
N THR A 13 -7.35 17.77 17.12
CA THR A 13 -6.59 16.53 17.33
C THR A 13 -7.15 15.38 16.49
N ILE A 14 -8.47 15.25 16.41
CA ILE A 14 -9.14 14.22 15.59
C ILE A 14 -8.92 14.49 14.09
N ALA A 15 -8.99 15.76 13.67
CA ALA A 15 -8.74 16.15 12.29
C ALA A 15 -7.27 15.89 11.88
N ALA A 16 -6.31 16.20 12.75
CA ALA A 16 -4.89 15.94 12.52
C ALA A 16 -4.59 14.43 12.42
N ALA A 17 -5.17 13.61 13.30
CA ALA A 17 -5.05 12.15 13.23
C ALA A 17 -5.62 11.60 11.92
N SER A 18 -6.78 12.11 11.48
CA SER A 18 -7.40 11.72 10.22
C SER A 18 -6.54 12.12 9.01
N ALA A 19 -5.96 13.33 9.04
CA ALA A 19 -5.05 13.79 7.99
C ALA A 19 -3.79 12.92 7.89
N MET A 20 -3.22 12.47 9.01
CA MET A 20 -2.09 11.55 9.00
C MET A 20 -2.45 10.19 8.38
N LEU A 21 -3.63 9.65 8.69
CA LEU A 21 -4.10 8.40 8.09
C LEU A 21 -4.26 8.53 6.57
N LEU A 22 -4.82 9.65 6.10
CA LEU A 22 -4.95 9.93 4.66
C LEU A 22 -3.58 10.06 3.97
N LEU A 23 -2.63 10.73 4.62
CA LEU A 23 -1.26 10.86 4.10
C LEU A 23 -0.56 9.49 4.02
N GLN A 24 -0.72 8.65 5.04
CA GLN A 24 -0.17 7.29 5.06
C GLN A 24 -0.79 6.42 3.95
N LEU A 25 -2.11 6.53 3.75
CA LEU A 25 -2.82 5.82 2.68
C LEU A 25 -2.31 6.26 1.30
N ALA A 26 -2.20 7.57 1.08
CA ALA A 26 -1.69 8.12 -0.18
C ALA A 26 -0.23 7.69 -0.42
N ALA A 27 0.63 7.73 0.60
CA ALA A 27 2.00 7.25 0.52
C ALA A 27 2.10 5.75 0.21
N SER A 28 1.19 4.94 0.77
CA SER A 28 1.11 3.50 0.47
C SER A 28 0.67 3.23 -0.97
N GLN A 29 -0.32 3.99 -1.48
CA GLN A 29 -0.77 3.90 -2.87
C GLN A 29 0.29 4.37 -3.86
N ALA A 30 1.06 5.40 -3.50
CA ALA A 30 2.17 5.90 -4.31
C ALA A 30 3.45 5.06 -4.18
N GLU A 31 3.46 4.05 -3.30
CA GLU A 31 4.63 3.22 -2.99
C GLU A 31 5.85 4.05 -2.52
N ILE A 32 5.62 5.11 -1.75
CA ILE A 32 6.66 6.02 -1.27
C ILE A 32 6.95 5.78 0.22
N GLY A 33 8.24 5.68 0.54
CA GLY A 33 8.72 5.68 1.93
C GLY A 33 8.34 4.42 2.73
N PRO A 34 8.20 4.51 4.06
CA PRO A 34 8.03 3.34 4.92
C PRO A 34 6.68 2.61 4.74
N PHE A 35 5.70 3.24 4.11
CA PHE A 35 4.37 2.67 3.83
C PHE A 35 4.26 2.05 2.44
N ALA A 36 5.31 2.20 1.63
CA ALA A 36 5.43 1.51 0.37
C ALA A 36 5.31 0.01 0.60
N ARG A 37 4.44 -0.64 -0.18
CA ARG A 37 4.39 -2.10 -0.18
C ARG A 37 5.78 -2.57 -0.61
N ARG A 38 6.49 -3.27 0.28
CA ARG A 38 7.74 -3.97 -0.08
C ARG A 38 7.37 -5.15 -0.97
N GLY A 39 7.00 -4.85 -2.21
CA GLY A 39 6.92 -5.79 -3.31
C GLY A 39 8.32 -6.23 -3.73
N ARG A 40 9.14 -6.69 -2.79
CA ARG A 40 10.15 -7.67 -3.17
C ARG A 40 9.35 -8.92 -3.39
N GLU A 41 9.03 -9.22 -4.65
CA GLU A 41 8.67 -10.57 -5.04
C GLU A 41 9.64 -11.48 -4.29
N THR A 42 9.11 -12.25 -3.36
CA THR A 42 9.93 -13.26 -2.72
C THR A 42 10.45 -14.15 -3.86
N PRO A 43 11.67 -14.69 -3.78
CA PRO A 43 12.17 -15.60 -4.82
C PRO A 43 11.14 -16.69 -5.20
N GLN A 44 10.30 -17.09 -4.24
CA GLN A 44 9.18 -18.00 -4.40
C GLN A 44 8.05 -17.43 -5.27
N MET A 45 7.66 -16.16 -5.10
CA MET A 45 6.70 -15.48 -5.98
C MET A 45 7.22 -15.36 -7.41
N ALA A 46 8.46 -14.91 -7.60
CA ALA A 46 9.08 -14.81 -8.92
C ALA A 46 9.13 -16.17 -9.63
N ALA A 47 9.52 -17.24 -8.91
CA ALA A 47 9.50 -18.60 -9.43
C ALA A 47 8.09 -19.11 -9.75
N GLY A 48 7.08 -18.65 -9.00
CA GLY A 48 5.66 -18.94 -9.27
C GLY A 48 5.20 -18.31 -10.58
N LEU A 49 5.51 -17.03 -10.79
CA LEU A 49 5.18 -16.29 -12.00
C LEU A 49 5.87 -16.90 -13.22
N TYR A 50 7.17 -17.20 -13.14
CA TYR A 50 7.91 -17.86 -14.22
C TYR A 50 7.31 -19.22 -14.61
N ARG A 51 6.96 -20.05 -13.62
CA ARG A 51 6.33 -21.36 -13.91
C ARG A 51 4.95 -21.19 -14.55
N ARG A 52 4.19 -20.18 -14.14
CA ARG A 52 2.88 -19.88 -14.72
C ARG A 52 2.99 -19.40 -16.16
N THR A 53 3.92 -18.48 -16.45
CA THR A 53 4.17 -18.01 -17.82
C THR A 53 4.72 -19.12 -18.71
N ALA A 54 5.65 -19.95 -18.22
CA ALA A 54 6.17 -21.10 -18.96
C ALA A 54 5.06 -22.09 -19.35
N ARG A 55 4.11 -22.37 -18.45
CA ARG A 55 2.94 -23.23 -18.75
C ARG A 55 2.01 -22.61 -19.79
N LEU A 56 1.75 -21.31 -19.70
CA LEU A 56 0.92 -20.59 -20.68
C LEU A 56 1.56 -20.59 -22.07
N LEU A 57 2.88 -20.38 -22.15
CA LEU A 57 3.65 -20.45 -23.40
C LEU A 57 3.61 -21.85 -24.01
N ALA A 58 3.81 -22.89 -23.18
CA ALA A 58 3.69 -24.27 -23.62
C ALA A 58 2.28 -24.62 -24.14
N ALA A 59 1.23 -24.15 -23.47
CA ALA A 59 -0.15 -24.36 -23.89
C ALA A 59 -0.53 -23.61 -25.18
N THR A 60 0.12 -22.49 -25.45
CA THR A 60 -0.10 -21.68 -26.66
C THR A 60 0.79 -22.11 -27.84
N GLY A 61 1.59 -23.16 -27.69
CA GLY A 61 2.49 -23.68 -28.72
C GLY A 61 3.68 -22.76 -29.05
N ARG A 62 3.80 -21.62 -28.35
CA ARG A 62 4.94 -20.70 -28.46
C ARG A 62 6.04 -21.23 -27.54
N ARG A 63 6.95 -22.04 -28.09
CA ARG A 63 8.17 -22.40 -27.36
C ARG A 63 9.02 -21.15 -27.14
N PRO A 64 9.67 -21.03 -25.97
CA PRO A 64 10.64 -19.96 -25.73
C PRO A 64 11.81 -20.02 -26.73
#